data_AF-A0A0S7XKL0-F1
#
_entry.id   AF-A0A0S7XKL0-F1
#
_cell.length_a   1.000
_cell.length_b   1.000
_cell.length_c   1.000
_cell.angle_alpha   90.00
_cell.angle_beta   90.00
_cell.angle_gamma   90.00
#
_symmetry.space_group_name_H-M   'P 1'
#
loop_
_entity.id
_entity.type
_entity.pdbx_description
1 polymer ?
#
loop_
_entity_poly.entity_id
_entity_poly.type
_entity_poly.pdbx_seq_one_letter_code
_entity_poly.pdbx_strand_id
1 'polypeptide(L)'
;MAFPDGGYFVMRYRWRGPTAVVHNGYSGSHGHKDANSIVIGIFDNQVVTDPGIWVYGTPESAELTATRSHPTMTVDGRDTKNGDYQNRWTSLSQFDYLDAINGGFEGSDVIHRRRVVFIKPDTWVICDQVKGSGEHRFDIRLPLDDASVADNGRGPPVSVNMLKDGCVVFPLDMTSAACLYPVETAGVEFKLEKGKTAQQQVDGQLRDIPVARYSRRAAARDQFKTMFVTVAATAFRATKLPDTDGAHAYRLDGLVTDGVVRLADPSTGPTPDTGECQVITHDLPKLAKPKVTSLFWVDGRVARDGKRLIAESQAPIAALQVRYDRGTLYIDAEGEDPTLRVWTQGTKTLVVNGGERRQIADGAEYVTPFARGRS
;
A
#
# COMPACT_ATOMS: atom_id res chain seq x y z
N MET A 1 10.47 -3.80 6.46
CA MET A 1 11.71 -3.28 7.09
C MET A 1 11.69 -1.77 6.97
N ALA A 2 12.23 -1.04 7.96
CA ALA A 2 12.29 0.41 7.93
C ALA A 2 13.69 0.89 8.29
N PHE A 3 14.12 1.96 7.62
CA PHE A 3 15.35 2.71 7.87
C PHE A 3 14.97 4.18 8.08
N PRO A 4 14.43 4.54 9.26
CA PRO A 4 13.77 5.84 9.47
C PRO A 4 14.69 7.04 9.25
N ASP A 5 15.96 6.94 9.67
CA ASP A 5 16.94 8.03 9.52
C ASP A 5 17.22 8.38 8.06
N GLY A 6 17.14 7.38 7.17
CA GLY A 6 17.26 7.56 5.73
C GLY A 6 15.93 7.74 5.01
N GLY A 7 14.79 7.60 5.69
CA GLY A 7 13.46 7.66 5.09
C GLY A 7 13.12 6.50 4.13
N TYR A 8 13.73 5.32 4.28
CA TYR A 8 13.46 4.17 3.41
C TYR A 8 12.59 3.11 4.10
N PHE A 9 11.55 2.66 3.39
CA PHE A 9 10.61 1.65 3.88
C PHE A 9 10.45 0.54 2.85
N VAL A 10 10.79 -0.68 3.23
CA VAL A 10 10.82 -1.85 2.34
C VAL A 10 9.73 -2.83 2.75
N MET A 11 8.75 -3.04 1.86
CA MET A 11 7.66 -3.99 2.02
C MET A 11 7.94 -5.22 1.17
N ARG A 12 8.23 -6.35 1.82
CA ARG A 12 8.49 -7.63 1.14
C ARG A 12 8.11 -8.81 2.03
N TYR A 13 7.61 -9.89 1.42
CA TYR A 13 7.26 -11.11 2.16
C TYR A 13 8.45 -12.08 2.30
N ARG A 14 9.31 -12.17 1.27
CA ARG A 14 10.49 -13.03 1.23
C ARG A 14 11.65 -12.32 0.51
N TRP A 15 12.86 -12.84 0.67
CA TRP A 15 14.04 -12.33 -0.03
C TRP A 15 13.89 -12.42 -1.56
N ARG A 16 13.32 -13.52 -2.06
CA ARG A 16 12.91 -13.67 -3.45
C ARG A 16 11.39 -13.57 -3.54
N GLY A 17 10.89 -12.44 -4.02
CA GLY A 17 9.47 -12.19 -4.16
C GLY A 17 9.15 -10.72 -4.45
N PRO A 18 7.86 -10.40 -4.62
CA PRO A 18 7.39 -9.04 -4.83
C PRO A 18 7.88 -8.11 -3.72
N THR A 19 8.35 -6.92 -4.11
CA THR A 19 8.94 -5.92 -3.22
C THR A 19 8.49 -4.53 -3.63
N ALA A 20 8.07 -3.73 -2.66
CA ALA A 20 7.96 -2.29 -2.82
C ALA A 20 8.94 -1.57 -1.90
N VAL A 21 9.52 -0.49 -2.40
CA VAL A 21 10.39 0.42 -1.64
C VAL A 21 9.81 1.81 -1.73
N VAL A 22 9.55 2.43 -0.58
CA VAL A 22 9.12 3.82 -0.47
C VAL A 22 10.26 4.66 0.08
N HIS A 23 10.51 5.82 -0.53
CA HIS A 23 11.42 6.83 -0.02
C HIS A 23 10.63 8.09 0.41
N ASN A 24 10.73 8.45 1.68
CA ASN A 24 10.20 9.70 2.23
C ASN A 24 11.15 10.21 3.33
N GLY A 25 12.22 10.86 2.90
CA GLY A 25 13.25 11.40 3.78
C GLY A 25 13.98 12.56 3.13
N TYR A 26 14.98 13.08 3.84
CA TYR A 26 15.79 14.20 3.39
C TYR A 26 16.68 13.83 2.19
N SER A 27 16.64 14.65 1.15
CA SER A 27 17.50 14.53 -0.02
C SER A 27 18.63 15.58 0.01
N GLY A 28 19.88 15.11 0.10
CA GLY A 28 21.09 15.95 0.07
C GLY A 28 21.51 16.37 -1.35
N SER A 29 22.79 16.75 -1.54
CA SER A 29 23.30 17.26 -2.83
C SER A 29 23.22 16.29 -4.01
N HIS A 30 23.19 14.99 -3.74
CA HIS A 30 22.99 13.93 -4.74
C HIS A 30 21.57 13.34 -4.71
N GLY A 31 20.73 13.80 -3.78
CA GLY A 31 19.36 13.34 -3.65
C GLY A 31 18.47 13.94 -4.73
N HIS A 32 17.42 13.19 -5.07
CA HIS A 32 16.40 13.64 -6.01
C HIS A 32 15.23 14.29 -5.25
N LYS A 33 14.34 14.94 -5.98
CA LYS A 33 13.09 15.49 -5.42
C LYS A 33 12.00 14.44 -5.46
N ASP A 34 12.20 13.35 -4.73
CA ASP A 34 11.47 12.08 -4.87
C ASP A 34 10.70 11.69 -3.60
N ALA A 35 10.32 12.68 -2.78
CA ALA A 35 9.59 12.40 -1.55
C ALA A 35 8.25 11.67 -1.82
N ASN A 36 7.95 10.68 -0.98
CA ASN A 36 6.88 9.71 -1.15
C ASN A 36 6.96 8.83 -2.40
N SER A 37 8.08 8.78 -3.13
CA SER A 37 8.24 7.88 -4.28
C SER A 37 8.09 6.42 -3.87
N ILE A 38 7.52 5.60 -4.76
CA ILE A 38 7.42 4.15 -4.59
C ILE A 38 7.89 3.39 -5.82
N VAL A 39 8.88 2.52 -5.63
CA VAL A 39 9.39 1.61 -6.68
C VAL A 39 8.87 0.22 -6.36
N ILE A 40 8.39 -0.51 -7.38
CA ILE A 40 7.79 -1.84 -7.22
C ILE A 40 8.47 -2.82 -8.17
N GLY A 41 9.07 -3.86 -7.59
CA GLY A 41 9.66 -4.98 -8.31
C GLY A 41 8.91 -6.29 -8.04
N ILE A 42 8.71 -7.10 -9.08
CA ILE A 42 8.02 -8.38 -9.01
C ILE A 42 8.83 -9.41 -9.77
N PHE A 43 9.36 -10.38 -9.02
CA PHE A 43 10.37 -11.31 -9.52
C PHE A 43 11.54 -10.56 -10.16
N ASP A 44 11.78 -10.77 -11.44
CA ASP A 44 12.88 -10.15 -12.19
C ASP A 44 12.44 -8.86 -12.93
N ASN A 45 11.20 -8.41 -12.74
CA ASN A 45 10.64 -7.25 -13.45
C ASN A 45 10.46 -6.05 -12.51
N GLN A 46 10.91 -4.88 -12.94
CA GLN A 46 10.66 -3.61 -12.23
C GLN A 46 9.41 -2.94 -12.78
N VAL A 47 8.26 -3.20 -12.17
CA VAL A 47 6.95 -2.76 -12.68
C VAL A 47 6.76 -1.25 -12.58
N VAL A 48 7.14 -0.66 -11.44
CA VAL A 48 7.18 0.80 -11.23
C VAL A 48 8.62 1.15 -10.92
N THR A 49 9.19 2.07 -11.69
CA THR A 49 10.62 2.35 -11.67
C THR A 49 10.97 3.77 -11.23
N ASP A 50 12.22 3.92 -10.81
CA ASP A 50 12.87 5.21 -10.61
C ASP A 50 13.63 5.59 -11.90
N PRO A 51 13.67 6.88 -12.30
CA PRO A 51 14.38 7.30 -13.49
C PRO A 51 15.90 7.08 -13.40
N GLY A 52 16.47 6.87 -12.20
CA GLY A 52 17.90 6.84 -11.99
C GLY A 52 18.56 8.20 -12.28
N ILE A 53 19.88 8.23 -12.30
CA ILE A 53 20.66 9.46 -12.47
C ILE A 53 21.45 9.45 -13.78
N TRP A 54 21.57 10.63 -14.40
CA TRP A 54 22.40 10.87 -15.59
C TRP A 54 23.66 11.68 -15.26
N VAL A 55 24.36 12.17 -16.27
CA VAL A 55 25.51 13.06 -16.13
C VAL A 55 25.08 14.36 -15.43
N TYR A 56 25.66 14.65 -14.27
CA TYR A 56 25.36 15.86 -13.49
C TYR A 56 25.58 17.15 -14.30
N GLY A 57 24.75 18.16 -14.02
CA GLY A 57 24.81 19.47 -14.67
C GLY A 57 24.21 19.51 -16.08
N THR A 58 23.65 18.40 -16.56
CA THR A 58 22.93 18.34 -17.84
C THR A 58 21.43 18.59 -17.67
N PRO A 59 20.72 19.04 -18.72
CA PRO A 59 19.26 19.12 -18.71
C PRO A 59 18.60 17.78 -18.39
N GLU A 60 19.18 16.66 -18.85
CA GLU A 60 18.69 15.32 -18.57
C GLU A 60 18.77 15.01 -17.07
N SER A 61 19.89 15.31 -16.41
CA SER A 61 20.00 15.13 -14.96
C SER A 61 19.03 16.03 -14.20
N ALA A 62 18.75 17.24 -14.68
CA ALA A 62 17.74 18.11 -14.08
C ALA A 62 16.32 17.55 -14.24
N GLU A 63 16.01 16.89 -15.35
CA GLU A 63 14.73 16.20 -15.56
C GLU A 63 14.61 14.98 -14.65
N LEU A 64 15.60 14.08 -14.64
CA LEU A 64 15.53 12.83 -13.88
C LEU A 64 15.55 13.03 -12.35
N THR A 65 16.01 14.19 -11.88
CA THR A 65 16.00 14.57 -10.45
C THR A 65 14.75 15.33 -10.03
N ALA A 66 13.91 15.75 -10.98
CA ALA A 66 12.65 16.46 -10.72
C ALA A 66 11.55 15.49 -10.29
N THR A 67 10.63 15.96 -9.44
CA THR A 67 9.54 15.14 -8.86
C THR A 67 8.67 14.48 -9.92
N ARG A 68 8.44 15.17 -11.05
CA ARG A 68 7.64 14.63 -12.16
C ARG A 68 8.21 13.36 -12.79
N SER A 69 9.49 13.07 -12.59
CA SER A 69 10.14 11.86 -13.12
C SER A 69 10.03 10.66 -12.16
N HIS A 70 9.60 10.89 -10.92
CA HIS A 70 9.51 9.85 -9.89
C HIS A 70 8.09 9.30 -9.72
N PRO A 71 7.95 8.07 -9.17
CA PRO A 71 6.66 7.45 -8.89
C PRO A 71 5.93 8.06 -7.68
N THR A 72 5.64 9.36 -7.75
CA THR A 72 5.01 10.17 -6.70
C THR A 72 4.06 11.22 -7.30
N MET A 73 3.54 12.12 -6.47
CA MET A 73 2.63 13.19 -6.84
C MET A 73 3.37 14.51 -7.10
N THR A 74 2.90 15.29 -8.08
CA THR A 74 3.22 16.72 -8.23
C THR A 74 1.98 17.59 -7.98
N VAL A 75 2.18 18.81 -7.47
CA VAL A 75 1.13 19.83 -7.30
C VAL A 75 1.41 21.01 -8.21
N ASP A 76 0.54 21.25 -9.20
CA ASP A 76 0.72 22.21 -10.30
C ASP A 76 2.08 22.05 -11.01
N GLY A 77 2.58 20.82 -11.11
CA GLY A 77 3.88 20.51 -11.70
C GLY A 77 5.10 20.93 -10.87
N ARG A 78 4.90 21.36 -9.61
CA ARG A 78 5.98 21.72 -8.69
C ARG A 78 6.67 20.49 -8.13
N ASP A 79 7.96 20.67 -7.83
CA ASP A 79 8.73 19.65 -7.15
C ASP A 79 8.49 19.65 -5.64
N THR A 80 8.68 18.48 -5.03
CA THR A 80 8.77 18.33 -3.57
C THR A 80 10.00 19.04 -3.04
N LYS A 81 9.90 19.57 -1.84
CA LYS A 81 11.03 20.17 -1.11
C LYS A 81 11.39 19.34 0.12
N ASN A 82 12.61 19.52 0.61
CA ASN A 82 12.99 19.08 1.95
C ASN A 82 12.15 19.81 3.00
N GLY A 83 11.73 19.10 4.05
CA GLY A 83 10.90 19.65 5.11
C GLY A 83 10.74 18.71 6.30
N ASP A 84 9.66 18.91 7.05
CA ASP A 84 9.30 18.04 8.17
C ASP A 84 8.66 16.74 7.64
N TYR A 85 9.47 15.70 7.50
CA TYR A 85 9.01 14.38 7.09
C TYR A 85 8.45 13.63 8.29
N GLN A 86 7.22 13.11 8.16
CA GLN A 86 6.62 12.29 9.20
C GLN A 86 6.36 10.90 8.64
N ASN A 87 6.91 9.88 9.31
CA ASN A 87 6.79 8.50 8.88
C ASN A 87 6.37 7.63 10.05
N ARG A 88 5.28 6.89 9.87
CA ARG A 88 4.85 5.83 10.79
C ARG A 88 4.90 4.49 10.07
N TRP A 89 5.59 3.54 10.68
CA TRP A 89 5.79 2.21 10.12
C TRP A 89 5.32 1.13 11.10
N THR A 90 4.57 0.17 10.59
CA THR A 90 4.16 -1.05 11.30
C THR A 90 4.44 -2.26 10.42
N SER A 91 5.03 -3.31 10.96
CA SER A 91 5.32 -4.55 10.22
C SER A 91 5.00 -5.76 11.08
N LEU A 92 4.09 -6.60 10.59
CA LEU A 92 3.62 -7.83 11.22
C LEU A 92 3.68 -8.99 10.23
N SER A 93 3.40 -10.21 10.69
CA SER A 93 3.60 -11.42 9.86
C SER A 93 2.80 -11.48 8.55
N GLN A 94 1.63 -10.83 8.47
CA GLN A 94 0.73 -10.81 7.32
C GLN A 94 0.57 -9.42 6.70
N PHE A 95 0.96 -8.35 7.42
CA PHE A 95 0.74 -6.98 6.97
C PHE A 95 1.94 -6.10 7.22
N ASP A 96 2.20 -5.18 6.30
CA ASP A 96 2.98 -3.97 6.60
C ASP A 96 2.09 -2.75 6.35
N TYR A 97 2.34 -1.68 7.10
CA TYR A 97 1.67 -0.39 6.97
C TYR A 97 2.70 0.73 7.05
N LEU A 98 2.60 1.65 6.09
CA LEU A 98 3.33 2.91 6.08
C LEU A 98 2.31 4.04 6.01
N ASP A 99 2.52 5.06 6.82
CA ASP A 99 1.91 6.38 6.69
C ASP A 99 3.02 7.43 6.63
N ALA A 100 3.16 8.05 5.45
CA ALA A 100 4.27 8.93 5.12
C ALA A 100 3.76 10.30 4.67
N ILE A 101 4.18 11.36 5.36
CA ILE A 101 3.88 12.76 5.05
C ILE A 101 5.15 13.42 4.56
N ASN A 102 5.11 14.03 3.38
CA ASN A 102 6.27 14.69 2.78
C ASN A 102 6.52 16.10 3.34
N GLY A 103 7.67 16.67 3.01
CA GLY A 103 8.03 18.06 3.36
C GLY A 103 7.28 19.16 2.59
N GLY A 104 6.29 18.81 1.76
CA GLY A 104 5.53 19.71 0.89
C GLY A 104 6.19 20.01 -0.45
N PHE A 105 5.68 21.05 -1.13
CA PHE A 105 6.10 21.43 -2.49
C PHE A 105 6.70 22.84 -2.53
N GLU A 106 7.56 23.10 -3.52
CA GLU A 106 8.18 24.42 -3.74
C GLU A 106 7.12 25.48 -4.05
N GLY A 107 7.02 26.54 -3.23
CA GLY A 107 6.06 27.63 -3.48
C GLY A 107 4.59 27.26 -3.30
N SER A 108 4.28 26.21 -2.54
CA SER A 108 2.92 25.79 -2.19
C SER A 108 2.84 25.42 -0.69
N ASP A 109 1.65 25.60 -0.10
CA ASP A 109 1.30 25.16 1.25
C ASP A 109 0.75 23.73 1.29
N VAL A 110 0.62 23.08 0.13
CA VAL A 110 0.13 21.72 0.02
C VAL A 110 1.14 20.73 0.59
N ILE A 111 0.64 19.81 1.41
CA ILE A 111 1.35 18.66 1.95
C ILE A 111 0.74 17.40 1.34
N HIS A 112 1.59 16.43 0.99
CA HIS A 112 1.17 15.12 0.47
C HIS A 112 1.44 14.02 1.51
N ARG A 113 0.38 13.27 1.83
CA ARG A 113 0.39 12.07 2.67
C ARG A 113 0.16 10.85 1.79
N ARG A 114 1.06 9.88 1.84
CA ARG A 114 0.94 8.57 1.19
C ARG A 114 0.82 7.49 2.26
N ARG A 115 -0.29 6.76 2.24
CA ARG A 115 -0.47 5.53 3.02
C ARG A 115 -0.32 4.32 2.13
N VAL A 116 0.41 3.31 2.60
CA VAL A 116 0.61 2.05 1.89
C VAL A 116 0.33 0.89 2.84
N VAL A 117 -0.60 0.02 2.46
CA VAL A 117 -0.89 -1.24 3.15
C VAL A 117 -0.39 -2.39 2.29
N PHE A 118 0.57 -3.16 2.78
CA PHE A 118 1.01 -4.39 2.13
C PHE A 118 0.31 -5.59 2.78
N ILE A 119 -0.61 -6.20 2.06
CA ILE A 119 -1.26 -7.46 2.43
C ILE A 119 -0.40 -8.58 1.83
N LYS A 120 0.32 -9.30 2.70
CA LYS A 120 1.28 -10.31 2.27
C LYS A 120 0.55 -11.50 1.62
N PRO A 121 1.11 -12.06 0.53
CA PRO A 121 2.49 -11.88 0.09
C PRO A 121 2.72 -10.83 -1.01
N ASP A 122 1.68 -10.19 -1.54
CA ASP A 122 1.80 -9.54 -2.86
C ASP A 122 0.96 -8.27 -3.11
N THR A 123 0.03 -7.91 -2.23
CA THR A 123 -0.98 -6.89 -2.54
C THR A 123 -0.67 -5.56 -1.84
N TRP A 124 -0.64 -4.42 -2.57
CA TRP A 124 -0.32 -3.09 -2.01
C TRP A 124 -1.42 -2.04 -2.21
N VAL A 125 -2.23 -1.78 -1.19
CA VAL A 125 -3.17 -0.65 -1.25
C VAL A 125 -2.42 0.65 -0.99
N ILE A 126 -2.41 1.55 -1.99
CA ILE A 126 -1.82 2.90 -1.86
C ILE A 126 -2.95 3.93 -1.81
N CYS A 127 -2.77 4.94 -0.98
CA CYS A 127 -3.72 6.03 -0.82
C CYS A 127 -2.95 7.32 -0.68
N ASP A 128 -3.11 8.21 -1.67
CA ASP A 128 -2.52 9.53 -1.68
C ASP A 128 -3.55 10.58 -1.23
N GLN A 129 -3.13 11.49 -0.38
CA GLN A 129 -3.97 12.51 0.19
C GLN A 129 -3.21 13.81 0.22
N VAL A 130 -3.92 14.91 0.00
CA VAL A 130 -3.34 16.24 0.04
C VAL A 130 -4.07 17.10 1.06
N LYS A 131 -3.32 18.00 1.69
CA LYS A 131 -3.85 19.00 2.61
C LYS A 131 -3.20 20.34 2.30
N GLY A 132 -4.01 21.37 2.10
CA GLY A 132 -3.58 22.73 1.80
C GLY A 132 -4.79 23.63 1.54
N SER A 133 -4.53 24.80 0.97
CA SER A 133 -5.57 25.76 0.56
C SER A 133 -5.69 25.84 -0.96
N GLY A 134 -6.80 26.36 -1.46
CA GLY A 134 -6.98 26.62 -2.90
C GLY A 134 -7.28 25.38 -3.77
N GLU A 135 -7.45 25.64 -5.06
CA GLU A 135 -7.61 24.64 -6.10
C GLU A 135 -6.28 24.43 -6.82
N HIS A 136 -5.92 23.17 -7.01
CA HIS A 136 -4.67 22.77 -7.66
C HIS A 136 -4.94 21.68 -8.68
N ARG A 137 -3.97 21.51 -9.58
CA ARG A 137 -3.83 20.32 -10.38
C ARG A 137 -2.89 19.35 -9.68
N PHE A 138 -3.34 18.13 -9.47
CA PHE A 138 -2.52 17.05 -8.95
C PHE A 138 -2.28 16.03 -10.05
N ASP A 139 -1.03 15.58 -10.17
CA ASP A 139 -0.65 14.52 -11.09
C ASP A 139 0.13 13.46 -10.32
N ILE A 140 -0.38 12.22 -10.28
CA ILE A 140 0.41 11.04 -9.90
C ILE A 140 1.02 10.49 -11.17
N ARG A 141 2.35 10.34 -11.19
CA ARG A 141 3.08 9.70 -12.29
C ARG A 141 3.67 8.39 -11.80
N LEU A 142 3.64 7.38 -12.66
CA LEU A 142 4.22 6.07 -12.42
C LEU A 142 5.04 5.72 -13.66
N PRO A 143 6.36 5.95 -13.65
CA PRO A 143 7.25 5.44 -14.67
C PRO A 143 7.19 3.91 -14.65
N LEU A 144 6.93 3.31 -15.80
CA LEU A 144 6.73 1.88 -15.94
C LEU A 144 7.92 1.30 -16.68
N ASP A 145 8.59 0.31 -16.10
CA ASP A 145 9.72 -0.33 -16.77
C ASP A 145 9.35 -1.72 -17.28
N ASP A 146 9.72 -1.97 -18.53
CA ASP A 146 9.72 -3.28 -19.17
C ASP A 146 11.16 -3.64 -19.52
N ALA A 147 11.91 -3.94 -18.47
CA ALA A 147 13.24 -4.49 -18.58
C ALA A 147 13.18 -5.98 -18.92
N SER A 148 12.55 -6.35 -20.04
CA SER A 148 12.76 -7.66 -20.68
C SER A 148 14.16 -7.73 -21.31
N VAL A 149 15.20 -7.42 -20.54
CA VAL A 149 16.61 -7.56 -20.89
C VAL A 149 17.30 -8.46 -19.87
N ALA A 150 16.98 -9.76 -19.95
CA ALA A 150 17.93 -10.82 -19.62
C ALA A 150 17.88 -11.86 -20.76
N ASP A 151 19.05 -12.12 -21.32
CA ASP A 151 19.42 -12.90 -22.50
C ASP A 151 18.93 -14.37 -22.50
N ASN A 152 17.62 -14.60 -22.54
CA ASN A 152 17.03 -15.95 -22.57
C ASN A 152 15.82 -16.09 -23.51
N GLY A 153 15.45 -15.06 -24.27
CA GLY A 153 14.48 -15.16 -25.39
C GLY A 153 13.08 -15.68 -25.03
N ARG A 154 12.61 -15.55 -23.78
CA ARG A 154 11.31 -16.08 -23.33
C ARG A 154 10.50 -15.19 -22.38
N GLY A 155 10.71 -13.87 -22.39
CA GLY A 155 9.77 -12.93 -21.74
C GLY A 155 8.82 -12.34 -22.78
N PRO A 156 7.48 -12.34 -22.57
CA PRO A 156 6.61 -11.58 -23.45
C PRO A 156 6.92 -10.07 -23.29
N PRO A 157 6.83 -9.28 -24.37
CA PRO A 157 6.85 -7.83 -24.25
C PRO A 157 5.75 -7.39 -23.29
N VAL A 158 5.97 -6.36 -22.47
CA VAL A 158 4.92 -5.75 -21.66
C VAL A 158 3.85 -5.23 -22.61
N SER A 159 2.83 -6.06 -22.82
CA SER A 159 1.57 -5.60 -23.33
C SER A 159 0.90 -4.91 -22.15
N VAL A 160 1.01 -3.58 -22.08
CA VAL A 160 0.12 -2.77 -21.25
C VAL A 160 -1.29 -2.95 -21.82
N ASN A 161 -1.98 -4.00 -21.41
CA ASN A 161 -3.36 -4.23 -21.79
C ASN A 161 -4.22 -3.29 -20.97
N MET A 162 -4.54 -2.16 -21.59
CA MET A 162 -5.41 -1.14 -21.02
C MET A 162 -6.82 -1.72 -20.93
N LEU A 163 -7.27 -1.99 -19.70
CA LEU A 163 -8.70 -2.12 -19.47
C LEU A 163 -9.32 -0.71 -19.54
N LYS A 164 -10.62 -0.64 -19.86
CA LYS A 164 -11.40 0.58 -19.66
C LYS A 164 -11.15 1.05 -18.21
N ASP A 165 -11.02 2.37 -18.01
CA ASP A 165 -10.87 3.03 -16.69
C ASP A 165 -9.44 3.28 -16.18
N GLY A 166 -8.41 3.19 -17.04
CA GLY A 166 -7.04 3.63 -16.70
C GLY A 166 -6.23 2.62 -15.88
N CYS A 167 -6.60 1.34 -15.95
CA CYS A 167 -5.82 0.24 -15.39
C CYS A 167 -4.62 -0.11 -16.28
N VAL A 168 -3.47 -0.39 -15.66
CA VAL A 168 -2.25 -0.85 -16.31
C VAL A 168 -2.01 -2.31 -15.93
N VAL A 169 -1.82 -3.20 -16.90
CA VAL A 169 -1.57 -4.63 -16.67
C VAL A 169 -0.20 -5.01 -17.24
N PHE A 170 0.60 -5.70 -16.43
CA PHE A 170 1.93 -6.22 -16.73
C PHE A 170 1.88 -7.74 -16.75
N PRO A 171 1.90 -8.40 -17.92
CA PRO A 171 2.05 -9.84 -17.95
C PRO A 171 3.41 -10.23 -17.36
N LEU A 172 3.42 -11.14 -16.38
CA LEU A 172 4.65 -11.67 -15.78
C LEU A 172 4.97 -13.03 -16.40
N ASP A 173 3.94 -13.85 -16.63
CA ASP A 173 4.01 -15.11 -17.37
C ASP A 173 2.65 -15.43 -18.04
N MET A 174 2.50 -16.64 -18.60
CA MET A 174 1.26 -17.08 -19.28
C MET A 174 0.02 -17.15 -18.37
N THR A 175 0.21 -17.10 -17.05
CA THR A 175 -0.81 -17.34 -16.02
C THR A 175 -0.86 -16.23 -14.97
N SER A 176 0.15 -15.36 -14.88
CA SER A 176 0.26 -14.32 -13.88
C SER A 176 0.52 -12.94 -14.48
N ALA A 177 -0.03 -11.92 -13.81
CA ALA A 177 0.14 -10.52 -14.16
C ALA A 177 0.21 -9.65 -12.91
N ALA A 178 0.82 -8.49 -13.06
CA ALA A 178 0.73 -7.39 -12.11
C ALA A 178 -0.15 -6.28 -12.64
N CYS A 179 -0.87 -5.61 -11.77
CA CYS A 179 -1.83 -4.63 -12.21
C CYS A 179 -1.84 -3.38 -11.32
N LEU A 180 -2.00 -2.23 -11.97
CA LEU A 180 -2.23 -0.95 -11.32
C LEU A 180 -3.69 -0.59 -11.56
N TYR A 181 -4.49 -0.54 -10.49
CA TYR A 181 -5.95 -0.38 -10.55
C TYR A 181 -6.37 0.92 -9.84
N PRO A 182 -6.52 2.04 -10.57
CA PRO A 182 -7.05 3.24 -9.94
C PRO A 182 -8.47 2.97 -9.43
N VAL A 183 -8.78 3.43 -8.23
CA VAL A 183 -10.12 3.36 -7.63
C VAL A 183 -10.59 4.78 -7.38
N GLU A 184 -11.89 5.04 -7.49
CA GLU A 184 -12.45 6.40 -7.44
C GLU A 184 -11.93 7.30 -8.58
N THR A 185 -12.08 6.83 -9.83
CA THR A 185 -11.63 7.52 -11.06
C THR A 185 -12.52 8.70 -11.49
N ALA A 186 -13.54 9.04 -10.71
CA ALA A 186 -14.43 10.15 -11.04
C ALA A 186 -13.65 11.48 -11.11
N GLY A 187 -13.70 12.14 -12.27
CA GLY A 187 -12.95 13.38 -12.52
C GLY A 187 -11.44 13.20 -12.67
N VAL A 188 -10.93 11.97 -12.72
CA VAL A 188 -9.53 11.65 -12.95
C VAL A 188 -9.29 11.43 -14.45
N GLU A 189 -8.42 12.24 -15.03
CA GLU A 189 -7.90 12.06 -16.38
C GLU A 189 -6.70 11.09 -16.33
N PHE A 190 -6.74 10.05 -17.16
CA PHE A 190 -5.63 9.12 -17.34
C PHE A 190 -4.93 9.36 -18.68
N LYS A 191 -3.59 9.38 -18.67
CA LYS A 191 -2.74 9.43 -19.88
C LYS A 191 -1.51 8.54 -19.74
N LEU A 192 -1.10 7.94 -20.86
CA LEU A 192 0.23 7.36 -21.03
C LEU A 192 1.14 8.41 -21.69
N GLU A 193 2.14 8.86 -20.95
CA GLU A 193 3.14 9.82 -21.40
C GLU A 193 4.46 9.11 -21.72
N LYS A 194 5.36 9.78 -22.44
CA LYS A 194 6.74 9.32 -22.62
C LYS A 194 7.60 9.88 -21.50
N GLY A 195 8.37 9.03 -20.84
CA GLY A 195 9.40 9.39 -19.88
C GLY A 195 10.76 8.85 -20.32
N LYS A 196 11.79 9.20 -19.55
CA LYS A 196 13.16 8.73 -19.74
C LYS A 196 13.64 8.02 -18.47
N THR A 197 14.51 7.03 -18.65
CA THR A 197 15.26 6.41 -17.54
C THR A 197 16.72 6.23 -17.92
N ALA A 198 17.57 6.45 -16.92
CA ALA A 198 18.99 6.12 -16.92
C ALA A 198 19.26 4.71 -16.37
N GLN A 199 18.22 3.97 -15.97
CA GLN A 199 18.36 2.57 -15.58
C GLN A 199 18.47 1.68 -16.81
N GLN A 200 19.39 0.70 -16.74
CA GLN A 200 19.65 -0.26 -17.82
C GLN A 200 19.90 0.43 -19.18
N GLN A 201 20.85 1.37 -19.18
CA GLN A 201 21.24 2.12 -20.37
C GLN A 201 21.70 1.17 -21.47
N VAL A 202 21.34 1.49 -22.71
CA VAL A 202 21.80 0.80 -23.92
C VAL A 202 22.68 1.79 -24.68
N ASP A 203 23.90 1.37 -25.02
CA ASP A 203 24.86 2.16 -25.78
C ASP A 203 25.15 3.57 -25.21
N GLY A 204 25.07 3.71 -23.89
CA GLY A 204 25.31 4.98 -23.20
C GLY A 204 24.26 6.05 -23.51
N GLN A 205 23.01 5.65 -23.77
CA GLN A 205 21.87 6.54 -23.97
C GLN A 205 20.76 6.30 -22.95
N LEU A 206 19.97 7.35 -22.69
CA LEU A 206 18.72 7.24 -21.93
C LEU A 206 17.69 6.43 -22.72
N ARG A 207 17.00 5.55 -22.02
CA ARG A 207 15.91 4.75 -22.60
C ARG A 207 14.57 5.47 -22.44
N ASP A 208 13.73 5.38 -23.45
CA ASP A 208 12.32 5.79 -23.37
C ASP A 208 11.50 4.76 -22.60
N ILE A 209 10.67 5.22 -21.66
CA ILE A 209 9.74 4.39 -20.91
C ILE A 209 8.34 5.00 -20.89
N PRO A 210 7.27 4.19 -20.85
CA PRO A 210 5.93 4.71 -20.63
C PRO A 210 5.77 5.23 -19.19
N VAL A 211 5.02 6.33 -19.04
CA VAL A 211 4.64 6.89 -17.73
C VAL A 211 3.12 6.91 -17.64
N ALA A 212 2.55 6.14 -16.73
CA ALA A 212 1.13 6.23 -16.42
C ALA A 212 0.88 7.46 -15.55
N ARG A 213 0.04 8.38 -16.02
CA ARG A 213 -0.31 9.62 -15.32
C ARG A 213 -1.80 9.67 -15.01
N TYR A 214 -2.12 9.91 -13.73
CA TYR A 214 -3.46 10.18 -13.23
C TYR A 214 -3.53 11.64 -12.78
N SER A 215 -4.40 12.43 -13.40
CA SER A 215 -4.48 13.89 -13.23
C SER A 215 -5.89 14.30 -12.80
N ARG A 216 -6.01 15.21 -11.83
CA ARG A 216 -7.30 15.86 -11.53
C ARG A 216 -7.07 17.27 -10.98
N ARG A 217 -7.98 18.18 -11.35
CA ARG A 217 -8.13 19.50 -10.71
C ARG A 217 -9.13 19.40 -9.57
N ALA A 218 -8.74 19.93 -8.42
CA ALA A 218 -9.40 19.65 -7.16
C ALA A 218 -8.98 20.67 -6.10
N ALA A 219 -9.77 20.83 -5.04
CA ALA A 219 -9.35 21.58 -3.87
C ALA A 219 -8.25 20.80 -3.13
N ALA A 220 -7.28 21.47 -2.49
CA ALA A 220 -6.27 20.82 -1.65
C ALA A 220 -6.81 20.26 -0.31
N ARG A 221 -8.01 19.69 -0.36
CA ARG A 221 -8.63 18.83 0.66
C ARG A 221 -9.12 17.53 0.05
N ASP A 222 -8.95 17.37 -1.26
CA ASP A 222 -9.31 16.17 -2.00
C ASP A 222 -8.28 15.05 -1.76
N GLN A 223 -8.71 13.83 -2.04
CA GLN A 223 -7.91 12.63 -1.84
C GLN A 223 -7.76 11.91 -3.18
N PHE A 224 -6.52 11.58 -3.54
CA PHE A 224 -6.21 10.76 -4.70
C PHE A 224 -6.01 9.32 -4.25
N LYS A 225 -7.01 8.47 -4.46
CA LYS A 225 -6.86 7.06 -4.14
C LYS A 225 -6.39 6.32 -5.38
N THR A 226 -5.29 5.60 -5.27
CA THR A 226 -4.80 4.76 -6.36
C THR A 226 -4.36 3.45 -5.75
N MET A 227 -5.10 2.40 -6.05
CA MET A 227 -4.84 1.12 -5.44
C MET A 227 -3.99 0.25 -6.38
N PHE A 228 -3.01 -0.46 -5.85
CA PHE A 228 -2.14 -1.30 -6.67
C PHE A 228 -2.27 -2.75 -6.23
N VAL A 229 -2.58 -3.66 -7.15
CA VAL A 229 -2.79 -5.05 -6.77
C VAL A 229 -2.16 -6.00 -7.74
N THR A 230 -1.40 -6.93 -7.20
CA THR A 230 -0.71 -8.04 -7.87
C THR A 230 -0.47 -9.10 -6.78
N VAL A 231 -0.27 -10.40 -6.97
CA VAL A 231 0.21 -11.24 -8.07
C VAL A 231 -0.75 -12.43 -8.18
N ALA A 232 -1.00 -12.91 -9.40
CA ALA A 232 -1.88 -14.04 -9.75
C ALA A 232 -3.40 -13.78 -9.79
N ALA A 233 -3.87 -12.87 -10.66
CA ALA A 233 -5.10 -13.10 -11.42
C ALA A 233 -5.26 -12.08 -12.55
N THR A 234 -5.63 -12.56 -13.73
CA THR A 234 -6.24 -11.73 -14.79
C THR A 234 -7.63 -11.19 -14.42
N ALA A 235 -8.09 -11.43 -13.19
CA ALA A 235 -9.43 -11.10 -12.68
C ALA A 235 -9.41 -10.50 -11.27
N PHE A 236 -8.39 -9.70 -10.93
CA PHE A 236 -8.46 -8.86 -9.73
C PHE A 236 -9.42 -7.69 -9.98
N ARG A 237 -10.27 -7.39 -8.99
CA ARG A 237 -11.10 -6.18 -8.98
C ARG A 237 -11.01 -5.51 -7.63
N ALA A 238 -11.22 -4.21 -7.63
CA ALA A 238 -11.53 -3.51 -6.42
C ALA A 238 -12.64 -2.51 -6.61
N THR A 239 -13.45 -2.42 -5.57
CA THR A 239 -14.69 -1.67 -5.61
C THR A 239 -14.73 -0.76 -4.40
N LYS A 240 -15.00 0.51 -4.64
CA LYS A 240 -15.32 1.46 -3.57
C LYS A 240 -16.61 1.02 -2.89
N LEU A 241 -16.55 0.81 -1.59
CA LEU A 241 -17.73 0.62 -0.75
C LEU A 241 -18.20 1.98 -0.20
N PRO A 242 -19.44 2.09 0.28
CA PRO A 242 -19.88 3.26 1.03
C PRO A 242 -18.93 3.54 2.20
N ASP A 243 -18.64 4.82 2.44
CA ASP A 243 -17.87 5.23 3.61
C ASP A 243 -18.67 4.93 4.88
N THR A 244 -18.00 4.37 5.87
CA THR A 244 -18.60 3.98 7.16
C THR A 244 -17.65 4.38 8.27
N ASP A 245 -18.19 4.91 9.38
CA ASP A 245 -17.42 5.20 10.60
C ASP A 245 -16.18 6.08 10.36
N GLY A 246 -16.34 7.13 9.52
CA GLY A 246 -15.26 8.06 9.20
C GLY A 246 -14.10 7.43 8.44
N ALA A 247 -14.34 6.31 7.74
CA ALA A 247 -13.32 5.61 6.97
C ALA A 247 -13.76 5.32 5.54
N HIS A 248 -12.80 5.40 4.63
CA HIS A 248 -12.94 4.97 3.26
C HIS A 248 -12.77 3.47 3.16
N ALA A 249 -13.80 2.78 2.65
CA ALA A 249 -13.81 1.33 2.52
C ALA A 249 -13.67 0.85 1.08
N TYR A 250 -12.90 -0.21 0.87
CA TYR A 250 -12.63 -0.82 -0.43
C TYR A 250 -12.75 -2.33 -0.32
N ARG A 251 -13.52 -2.95 -1.22
CA ARG A 251 -13.54 -4.39 -1.40
C ARG A 251 -12.44 -4.78 -2.38
N LEU A 252 -11.64 -5.77 -2.02
CA LEU A 252 -10.65 -6.41 -2.87
C LEU A 252 -11.21 -7.77 -3.27
N ASP A 253 -11.44 -7.99 -4.56
CA ASP A 253 -11.91 -9.26 -5.10
C ASP A 253 -10.77 -9.89 -5.92
N GLY A 254 -9.96 -10.72 -5.27
CA GLY A 254 -8.82 -11.40 -5.88
C GLY A 254 -8.86 -12.92 -5.76
N LEU A 255 -8.07 -13.61 -6.58
CA LEU A 255 -7.85 -15.07 -6.44
C LEU A 255 -6.98 -15.42 -5.23
N VAL A 256 -6.14 -14.49 -4.76
CA VAL A 256 -5.21 -14.69 -3.64
C VAL A 256 -5.67 -13.95 -2.39
N THR A 257 -6.17 -12.72 -2.57
CA THR A 257 -6.66 -11.85 -1.49
C THR A 257 -8.09 -11.43 -1.80
N ASP A 258 -9.05 -11.93 -1.02
CA ASP A 258 -10.41 -11.36 -0.90
C ASP A 258 -10.51 -10.67 0.46
N GLY A 259 -11.12 -9.49 0.51
CA GLY A 259 -11.21 -8.75 1.76
C GLY A 259 -11.73 -7.33 1.64
N VAL A 260 -11.74 -6.66 2.79
CA VAL A 260 -12.12 -5.26 2.92
C VAL A 260 -10.99 -4.49 3.57
N VAL A 261 -10.57 -3.41 2.91
CA VAL A 261 -9.61 -2.43 3.45
C VAL A 261 -10.37 -1.17 3.81
N ARG A 262 -10.16 -0.68 5.02
CA ARG A 262 -10.66 0.60 5.52
C ARG A 262 -9.48 1.48 5.90
N LEU A 263 -9.53 2.73 5.47
CA LEU A 263 -8.55 3.76 5.81
C LEU A 263 -9.27 4.97 6.36
N ALA A 264 -8.81 5.51 7.49
CA ALA A 264 -9.41 6.71 8.09
C ALA A 264 -9.53 7.84 7.07
N ASP A 265 -10.66 8.54 7.09
CA ASP A 265 -10.85 9.77 6.33
C ASP A 265 -10.06 10.90 7.02
N PRO A 266 -9.08 11.51 6.36
CA PRO A 266 -8.26 12.59 6.91
C PRO A 266 -9.05 13.84 7.26
N SER A 267 -10.24 14.04 6.68
CA SER A 267 -11.10 15.19 6.98
C SER A 267 -11.76 15.07 8.35
N THR A 268 -12.06 13.84 8.78
CA THR A 268 -12.64 13.54 10.11
C THR A 268 -11.63 12.98 11.10
N GLY A 269 -10.47 12.53 10.61
CA GLY A 269 -9.49 11.75 11.38
C GLY A 269 -9.92 10.30 11.59
N PRO A 270 -9.05 9.47 12.21
CA PRO A 270 -9.37 8.11 12.58
C PRO A 270 -10.49 8.09 13.62
N THR A 271 -11.48 7.23 13.43
CA THR A 271 -12.42 6.94 14.51
C THR A 271 -11.78 5.98 15.50
N PRO A 272 -12.10 6.12 16.80
CA PRO A 272 -11.89 5.11 17.84
C PRO A 272 -11.96 3.65 17.38
N ASP A 273 -12.97 3.32 16.58
CA ASP A 273 -13.33 1.96 16.25
C ASP A 273 -12.49 1.43 15.09
N THR A 274 -12.46 2.17 13.97
CA THR A 274 -11.74 1.74 12.76
C THR A 274 -10.23 1.96 12.87
N GLY A 275 -9.80 2.98 13.61
CA GLY A 275 -8.41 3.42 13.66
C GLY A 275 -7.95 4.07 12.36
N GLU A 276 -6.63 4.14 12.15
CA GLU A 276 -5.99 4.69 10.94
C GLU A 276 -6.14 3.77 9.72
N CYS A 277 -6.05 2.46 9.96
CA CYS A 277 -6.18 1.43 8.94
C CYS A 277 -6.80 0.18 9.56
N GLN A 278 -7.68 -0.49 8.81
CA GLN A 278 -8.20 -1.80 9.14
C GLN A 278 -8.29 -2.65 7.88
N VAL A 279 -7.84 -3.91 7.94
CA VAL A 279 -7.98 -4.88 6.86
C VAL A 279 -8.59 -6.16 7.41
N ILE A 280 -9.62 -6.67 6.75
CA ILE A 280 -10.17 -8.01 7.01
C ILE A 280 -10.05 -8.80 5.72
N THR A 281 -9.40 -9.95 5.77
CA THR A 281 -9.30 -10.86 4.62
C THR A 281 -10.11 -12.11 4.85
N HIS A 282 -10.51 -12.73 3.74
CA HIS A 282 -11.33 -13.92 3.71
C HIS A 282 -10.62 -15.06 2.97
N ASP A 283 -11.13 -16.29 3.11
CA ASP A 283 -10.79 -17.38 2.20
C ASP A 283 -11.53 -17.20 0.86
N LEU A 284 -11.15 -18.03 -0.12
CA LEU A 284 -11.46 -17.79 -1.53
C LEU A 284 -12.94 -17.43 -1.80
N PRO A 285 -13.21 -16.42 -2.66
CA PRO A 285 -14.55 -15.86 -2.89
C PRO A 285 -15.57 -16.84 -3.49
N LYS A 286 -15.13 -18.00 -3.99
CA LYS A 286 -16.02 -19.03 -4.55
C LYS A 286 -16.79 -19.83 -3.49
N LEU A 287 -16.48 -19.64 -2.21
CA LEU A 287 -17.22 -20.30 -1.13
C LEU A 287 -18.53 -19.56 -0.85
N ALA A 288 -19.61 -20.33 -0.64
CA ALA A 288 -20.93 -19.76 -0.34
C ALA A 288 -20.98 -18.95 0.97
N LYS A 289 -20.01 -19.16 1.87
CA LYS A 289 -19.83 -18.46 3.15
C LYS A 289 -18.33 -18.32 3.44
N PRO A 290 -17.68 -17.29 2.88
CA PRO A 290 -16.26 -17.10 3.09
C PRO A 290 -15.97 -16.84 4.58
N LYS A 291 -14.88 -17.41 5.06
CA LYS A 291 -14.40 -17.31 6.44
C LYS A 291 -13.34 -16.25 6.55
N VAL A 292 -13.32 -15.52 7.66
CA VAL A 292 -12.25 -14.58 7.97
C VAL A 292 -10.94 -15.34 8.16
N THR A 293 -9.93 -15.00 7.37
CA THR A 293 -8.59 -15.58 7.43
C THR A 293 -7.65 -14.73 8.26
N SER A 294 -7.78 -13.40 8.16
CA SER A 294 -7.02 -12.48 8.99
C SER A 294 -7.70 -11.14 9.21
N LEU A 295 -7.29 -10.46 10.26
CA LEU A 295 -7.61 -9.08 10.58
C LEU A 295 -6.29 -8.35 10.85
N PHE A 296 -6.20 -7.12 10.40
CA PHE A 296 -5.18 -6.16 10.79
C PHE A 296 -5.82 -4.82 11.12
N TRP A 297 -5.29 -4.11 12.12
CA TRP A 297 -5.57 -2.70 12.29
C TRP A 297 -4.38 -1.92 12.84
N VAL A 298 -4.45 -0.59 12.70
CA VAL A 298 -3.56 0.40 13.31
C VAL A 298 -4.42 1.41 14.06
N ASP A 299 -4.14 1.62 15.35
CA ASP A 299 -4.94 2.45 16.28
C ASP A 299 -6.44 2.10 16.34
N GLY A 300 -6.77 0.85 16.07
CA GLY A 300 -8.16 0.38 16.08
C GLY A 300 -8.61 -0.06 17.46
N ARG A 301 -9.94 -0.08 17.65
CA ARG A 301 -10.59 -0.72 18.80
C ARG A 301 -11.58 -1.78 18.42
N VAL A 302 -12.24 -1.68 17.27
CA VAL A 302 -13.35 -2.57 16.92
C VAL A 302 -13.27 -2.97 15.46
N ALA A 303 -13.29 -4.28 15.21
CA ALA A 303 -13.38 -4.83 13.87
C ALA A 303 -14.61 -5.72 13.72
N ARG A 304 -15.37 -5.47 12.67
CA ARG A 304 -16.56 -6.24 12.33
C ARG A 304 -16.53 -6.70 10.89
N ASP A 305 -16.95 -7.94 10.68
CA ASP A 305 -17.28 -8.48 9.37
C ASP A 305 -18.81 -8.63 9.26
N GLY A 306 -19.45 -7.70 8.56
CA GLY A 306 -20.90 -7.52 8.64
C GLY A 306 -21.35 -7.30 10.09
N LYS A 307 -22.21 -8.19 10.61
CA LYS A 307 -22.67 -8.13 12.01
C LYS A 307 -21.74 -8.86 12.99
N ARG A 308 -20.80 -9.66 12.50
CA ARG A 308 -19.91 -10.47 13.33
C ARG A 308 -18.81 -9.58 13.92
N LEU A 309 -18.71 -9.53 15.24
CA LEU A 309 -17.54 -8.96 15.91
C LEU A 309 -16.34 -9.90 15.74
N ILE A 310 -15.22 -9.36 15.27
CA ILE A 310 -13.98 -10.11 15.09
C ILE A 310 -13.02 -9.81 16.24
N ALA A 311 -12.83 -8.55 16.57
CA ALA A 311 -12.05 -8.13 17.73
C ALA A 311 -12.57 -6.83 18.32
N GLU A 312 -12.47 -6.67 19.64
CA GLU A 312 -12.73 -5.41 20.35
C GLU A 312 -11.75 -5.16 21.51
N SER A 313 -11.46 -3.90 21.81
CA SER A 313 -10.75 -3.45 23.02
C SER A 313 -11.35 -2.15 23.56
N GLN A 314 -11.11 -1.82 24.83
CA GLN A 314 -11.60 -0.57 25.43
C GLN A 314 -10.78 0.64 24.96
N ALA A 315 -9.47 0.47 24.81
CA ALA A 315 -8.54 1.49 24.32
C ALA A 315 -7.99 1.12 22.93
N PRO A 316 -7.63 2.10 22.09
CA PRO A 316 -6.96 1.84 20.82
C PRO A 316 -5.69 1.03 21.03
N ILE A 317 -5.51 -0.01 20.22
CA ILE A 317 -4.28 -0.79 20.17
C ILE A 317 -3.47 -0.30 18.96
N ALA A 318 -2.21 0.08 19.20
CA ALA A 318 -1.34 0.70 18.21
C ALA A 318 -1.22 -0.13 16.92
N ALA A 319 -1.07 -1.45 17.06
CA ALA A 319 -1.14 -2.41 15.97
C ALA A 319 -1.69 -3.75 16.46
N LEU A 320 -2.64 -4.32 15.71
CA LEU A 320 -3.14 -5.68 15.96
C LEU A 320 -3.14 -6.46 14.65
N GLN A 321 -2.73 -7.72 14.73
CA GLN A 321 -2.97 -8.73 13.71
C GLN A 321 -3.58 -9.97 14.35
N VAL A 322 -4.65 -10.46 13.73
CA VAL A 322 -5.27 -11.75 14.05
C VAL A 322 -5.19 -12.62 12.82
N ARG A 323 -4.77 -13.87 12.96
CA ARG A 323 -4.69 -14.85 11.87
C ARG A 323 -5.23 -16.19 12.30
N TYR A 324 -6.12 -16.75 11.49
CA TYR A 324 -6.68 -18.09 11.69
C TYR A 324 -5.95 -19.05 10.75
N ASP A 325 -5.24 -20.03 11.30
CA ASP A 325 -4.47 -20.98 10.49
C ASP A 325 -4.44 -22.38 11.12
N ARG A 326 -4.88 -23.38 10.35
CA ARG A 326 -4.85 -24.82 10.73
C ARG A 326 -5.33 -25.10 12.15
N GLY A 327 -6.44 -24.46 12.56
CA GLY A 327 -7.05 -24.64 13.89
C GLY A 327 -6.37 -23.90 15.04
N THR A 328 -5.37 -23.05 14.73
CA THR A 328 -4.69 -22.16 15.67
C THR A 328 -5.06 -20.71 15.38
N LEU A 329 -5.36 -19.94 16.43
CA LEU A 329 -5.55 -18.51 16.42
C LEU A 329 -4.24 -17.80 16.79
N TYR A 330 -3.66 -17.05 15.86
CA TYR A 330 -2.48 -16.24 16.11
C TYR A 330 -2.90 -14.80 16.35
N ILE A 331 -2.41 -14.19 17.43
CA ILE A 331 -2.68 -12.80 17.78
C ILE A 331 -1.34 -12.11 18.03
N ASP A 332 -1.00 -11.13 17.20
CA ASP A 332 0.15 -10.27 17.39
C ASP A 332 -0.36 -8.86 17.68
N ALA A 333 -0.07 -8.32 18.86
CA ALA A 333 -0.50 -7.00 19.28
C ALA A 333 0.68 -6.20 19.84
N GLU A 334 0.74 -4.93 19.49
CA GLU A 334 1.64 -3.98 20.12
C GLU A 334 1.07 -3.57 21.48
N GLY A 335 1.71 -4.05 22.55
CA GLY A 335 1.22 -3.92 23.92
C GLY A 335 0.33 -5.09 24.37
N GLU A 336 0.03 -5.11 25.67
CA GLU A 336 -0.78 -6.15 26.31
C GLU A 336 -2.06 -5.56 26.90
N ASP A 337 -3.08 -5.35 26.06
CA ASP A 337 -4.38 -4.83 26.51
C ASP A 337 -5.24 -5.97 27.11
N PRO A 338 -5.50 -5.98 28.44
CA PRO A 338 -6.28 -7.04 29.09
C PRO A 338 -7.77 -7.04 28.71
N THR A 339 -8.23 -6.01 28.01
CA THR A 339 -9.61 -5.86 27.53
C THR A 339 -9.79 -6.37 26.11
N LEU A 340 -8.70 -6.63 25.38
CA LEU A 340 -8.76 -7.17 24.02
C LEU A 340 -9.54 -8.48 24.02
N ARG A 341 -10.56 -8.58 23.18
CA ARG A 341 -11.34 -9.79 22.93
C ARG A 341 -11.27 -10.12 21.46
N VAL A 342 -10.95 -11.37 21.13
CA VAL A 342 -10.81 -11.84 19.74
C VAL A 342 -11.70 -13.05 19.53
N TRP A 343 -12.47 -13.05 18.44
CA TRP A 343 -13.33 -14.14 18.03
C TRP A 343 -12.49 -15.40 17.76
N THR A 344 -12.91 -16.56 18.25
CA THR A 344 -12.13 -17.80 18.09
C THR A 344 -12.36 -18.47 16.76
N GLN A 345 -13.52 -18.24 16.14
CA GLN A 345 -13.97 -18.97 14.95
C GLN A 345 -13.90 -20.51 15.13
N GLY A 346 -14.06 -20.99 16.37
CA GLY A 346 -13.95 -22.42 16.71
C GLY A 346 -12.53 -23.00 16.64
N THR A 347 -11.50 -22.16 16.60
CA THR A 347 -10.11 -22.61 16.78
C THR A 347 -9.90 -23.22 18.17
N LYS A 348 -9.00 -24.20 18.25
CA LYS A 348 -8.76 -24.98 19.49
C LYS A 348 -7.57 -24.47 20.28
N THR A 349 -6.64 -23.79 19.61
CA THR A 349 -5.42 -23.31 20.24
C THR A 349 -5.15 -21.88 19.85
N LEU A 350 -4.37 -21.18 20.67
CA LEU A 350 -3.98 -19.80 20.41
C LEU A 350 -2.49 -19.59 20.67
N VAL A 351 -1.89 -18.66 19.93
CA VAL A 351 -0.52 -18.18 20.10
C VAL A 351 -0.58 -16.66 20.15
N VAL A 352 0.05 -16.04 21.15
CA VAL A 352 0.05 -14.59 21.31
C VAL A 352 1.48 -14.07 21.26
N ASN A 353 1.73 -13.06 20.43
CA ASN A 353 3.02 -12.39 20.26
C ASN A 353 4.19 -13.39 20.07
N GLY A 354 3.98 -14.43 19.25
CA GLY A 354 4.96 -15.49 19.01
C GLY A 354 5.29 -16.41 20.20
N GLY A 355 4.56 -16.29 21.32
CA GLY A 355 4.77 -17.10 22.53
C GLY A 355 4.28 -18.55 22.41
N GLU A 356 4.18 -19.21 23.56
CA GLU A 356 3.75 -20.61 23.60
C GLU A 356 2.31 -20.82 23.14
N ARG A 357 2.06 -21.98 22.52
CA ARG A 357 0.73 -22.40 22.11
C ARG A 357 -0.08 -22.81 23.34
N ARG A 358 -1.23 -22.16 23.53
CA ARG A 358 -2.19 -22.40 24.62
C ARG A 358 -3.47 -23.04 24.09
N GLN A 359 -4.15 -23.84 24.91
CA GLN A 359 -5.49 -24.35 24.58
C GLN A 359 -6.54 -23.26 24.77
N ILE A 360 -7.51 -23.20 23.87
CA ILE A 360 -8.74 -22.42 24.02
C ILE A 360 -9.76 -23.32 24.74
N ALA A 361 -10.49 -22.77 25.70
CA ALA A 361 -11.54 -23.51 26.39
C ALA A 361 -12.62 -23.99 25.40
N ASP A 362 -13.11 -25.22 25.57
CA ASP A 362 -14.11 -25.80 24.67
C ASP A 362 -15.37 -24.92 24.61
N GLY A 363 -15.81 -24.62 23.38
CA GLY A 363 -16.98 -23.78 23.13
C GLY A 363 -16.78 -22.28 23.34
N ALA A 364 -15.56 -21.81 23.69
CA ALA A 364 -15.30 -20.39 23.84
C ALA A 364 -15.45 -19.65 22.49
N GLU A 365 -16.40 -18.71 22.44
CA GLU A 365 -16.63 -17.88 21.24
C GLU A 365 -15.58 -16.78 21.09
N TYR A 366 -15.04 -16.27 22.20
CA TYR A 366 -14.00 -15.25 22.23
C TYR A 366 -12.90 -15.62 23.23
N VAL A 367 -11.70 -15.11 22.99
CA VAL A 367 -10.56 -15.17 23.93
C VAL A 367 -10.13 -13.77 24.33
N THR A 368 -9.60 -13.66 25.55
CA THR A 368 -8.94 -12.45 26.06
C THR A 368 -7.45 -12.74 26.22
N PRO A 369 -6.62 -12.49 25.20
CA PRO A 369 -5.26 -13.03 25.11
C PRO A 369 -4.32 -12.59 26.23
N PHE A 370 -4.61 -11.44 26.84
CA PHE A 370 -3.82 -10.78 27.89
C PHE A 370 -4.55 -10.72 29.24
N ALA A 371 -5.65 -11.46 29.42
CA ALA A 371 -6.27 -11.57 30.74
C ALA A 371 -5.27 -12.21 31.71
N ARG A 372 -4.96 -11.52 32.81
CA ARG A 372 -4.24 -12.15 33.91
C ARG A 372 -5.15 -13.23 34.49
N GLY A 373 -4.69 -14.48 34.47
CA GLY A 373 -5.36 -15.54 35.20
C GLY A 373 -5.51 -15.12 36.66
N ARG A 374 -6.67 -15.40 37.28
CA ARG A 374 -6.76 -15.35 38.74
C ARG A 374 -5.76 -16.39 39.26
N SER A 375 -4.68 -15.91 39.86
CA SER A 375 -3.72 -16.71 40.61
C SER A 375 -4.38 -17.44 41.76
#